data_AF-A0A432GN47-F1
#
_entry.id   AF-A0A432GN47-F1
#
_cell.length_a   1.000
_cell.length_b   1.000
_cell.length_c   1.000
_cell.angle_alpha   90.00
_cell.angle_beta   90.00
_cell.angle_gamma   90.00
#
_symmetry.space_group_name_H-M   'P 1'
#
loop_
_entity.id
_entity.type
_entity.pdbx_description
1 polymer ?
#
loop_
_entity_poly.entity_id
_entity_poly.type
_entity_poly.pdbx_seq_one_letter_code
_entity_poly.pdbx_strand_id
1 'polypeptide(L)'
;TFLKHTPTGKTALQNKIHYPKKENGERIKGYATTYKRIEWDKPAPTITMANGSVSSQNNVHPGRLKADGTYSDARVLTLKEIFILTGLPDDWAPPEWASENLIRHVIGEGVPPKLIDAILTPGQRLHAVRELDDWVEILEETIENP
;
A
#
# COMPACT_ATOMS: atom_id res chain seq x y z
N THR A 1 -0.48 -7.21 20.28
CA THR A 1 -1.47 -6.47 19.49
C THR A 1 -2.47 -7.47 18.91
N PHE A 2 -3.74 -7.09 18.74
CA PHE A 2 -4.80 -8.00 18.24
C PHE A 2 -4.44 -8.67 16.91
N LEU A 3 -3.70 -7.98 16.03
CA LEU A 3 -3.25 -8.51 14.74
C LEU A 3 -2.34 -9.75 14.85
N LYS A 4 -1.52 -9.87 15.90
CA LYS A 4 -0.69 -11.08 16.12
C LYS A 4 -1.55 -12.33 16.34
N HIS A 5 -2.80 -12.16 16.76
CA HIS A 5 -3.76 -13.25 16.98
C HIS A 5 -4.81 -13.33 15.86
N THR A 6 -4.62 -12.57 14.78
CA THR A 6 -5.49 -12.60 13.61
C THR A 6 -4.81 -13.42 12.52
N PRO A 7 -5.42 -14.53 12.05
CA PRO A 7 -4.90 -15.29 10.93
C PRO A 7 -4.86 -14.51 9.61
N THR A 8 -4.00 -14.93 8.70
CA THR A 8 -4.00 -14.50 7.29
C THR A 8 -5.42 -14.58 6.70
N GLY A 9 -5.84 -13.56 5.96
CA GLY A 9 -7.19 -13.48 5.38
C GLY A 9 -8.34 -13.16 6.34
N LYS A 10 -8.08 -12.98 7.64
CA LYS A 10 -9.12 -12.70 8.64
C LYS A 10 -9.03 -11.27 9.16
N THR A 11 -10.17 -10.75 9.61
CA THR A 11 -10.26 -9.47 10.32
C THR A 11 -10.15 -9.67 11.82
N ALA A 12 -9.40 -8.80 12.49
CA ALA A 12 -9.34 -8.79 13.95
C ALA A 12 -10.69 -8.46 14.61
N LEU A 13 -11.62 -7.86 13.86
CA LEU A 13 -12.99 -7.61 14.31
C LEU A 13 -13.77 -8.88 14.60
N GLN A 14 -13.32 -10.05 14.14
CA GLN A 14 -13.96 -11.34 14.41
C GLN A 14 -13.32 -12.12 15.56
N ASN A 15 -12.18 -11.67 16.08
CA ASN A 15 -11.52 -12.34 17.19
C ASN A 15 -12.41 -12.28 18.45
N LYS A 16 -12.49 -13.40 19.17
CA LYS A 16 -13.27 -13.52 20.41
C LYS A 16 -12.55 -12.93 21.62
N ILE A 17 -11.22 -13.07 21.67
CA ILE A 17 -10.38 -12.66 22.81
C ILE A 17 -9.61 -11.37 22.48
N HIS A 18 -8.86 -11.39 21.37
CA HIS A 18 -7.97 -10.30 20.98
C HIS A 18 -8.56 -9.47 19.84
N TYR A 19 -9.45 -8.53 20.15
CA TYR A 19 -10.10 -7.66 19.16
C TYR A 19 -9.78 -6.18 19.41
N PRO A 20 -9.87 -5.31 18.38
CA PRO A 20 -9.66 -3.88 18.56
C PRO A 20 -10.77 -3.27 19.43
N LYS A 21 -10.37 -2.40 20.35
CA LYS A 21 -11.24 -1.72 21.32
C LYS A 21 -11.02 -0.22 21.24
N LYS A 22 -12.06 0.55 21.54
CA LYS A 22 -11.98 1.99 21.80
C LYS A 22 -11.27 2.23 23.14
N GLU A 23 -10.94 3.49 23.42
CA GLU A 23 -10.37 3.90 24.72
C GLU A 23 -11.27 3.53 25.90
N ASN A 24 -12.60 3.60 25.74
CA ASN A 24 -13.58 3.20 26.75
C ASN A 24 -13.75 1.67 26.91
N GLY A 25 -12.95 0.85 26.22
CA GLY A 25 -12.97 -0.61 26.28
C GLY A 25 -14.04 -1.29 25.40
N GLU A 26 -14.95 -0.53 24.79
CA GLU A 26 -15.94 -1.08 23.85
C GLU A 26 -15.27 -1.66 22.60
N ARG A 27 -15.86 -2.72 22.05
CA ARG A 27 -15.41 -3.30 20.78
C ARG A 27 -15.60 -2.30 19.63
N ILE A 28 -14.56 -2.11 18.83
CA ILE A 28 -14.67 -1.34 17.59
C ILE A 28 -15.59 -2.10 16.62
N LYS A 29 -16.52 -1.36 15.99
CA LYS A 29 -17.36 -1.85 14.90
C LYS A 29 -16.84 -1.24 13.60
N GLY A 30 -16.80 -2.03 12.53
CA GLY A 30 -16.34 -1.58 11.22
C GLY A 30 -16.68 -2.61 10.15
N TYR A 31 -16.36 -2.28 8.90
CA TYR A 31 -16.52 -3.21 7.79
C TYR A 31 -15.60 -4.41 7.94
N ALA A 32 -16.00 -5.58 7.43
CA ALA A 32 -15.21 -6.81 7.50
C ALA A 32 -13.86 -6.71 6.74
N THR A 33 -13.69 -5.67 5.93
CA THR A 33 -12.45 -5.34 5.24
C THR A 33 -11.43 -4.65 6.12
N THR A 34 -11.81 -4.02 7.24
CA THR A 34 -10.89 -3.29 8.11
C THR A 34 -10.25 -4.23 9.14
N TYR A 35 -9.08 -3.84 9.65
CA TYR A 35 -8.23 -4.63 10.54
C TYR A 35 -7.95 -6.05 10.01
N LYS A 36 -7.98 -6.21 8.69
CA LYS A 36 -7.90 -7.48 8.00
C LYS A 36 -6.53 -7.70 7.39
N ARG A 37 -5.98 -8.89 7.64
CA ARG A 37 -4.80 -9.41 6.94
C ARG A 37 -5.17 -9.79 5.52
N ILE A 38 -4.38 -9.36 4.55
CA ILE A 38 -4.46 -9.89 3.18
C ILE A 38 -4.03 -11.36 3.15
N GLU A 39 -4.09 -11.98 1.99
CA GLU A 39 -3.83 -13.42 1.80
C GLU A 39 -2.64 -13.61 0.85
N TRP A 40 -1.78 -14.59 1.12
CA TRP A 40 -0.61 -14.88 0.27
C TRP A 40 -1.01 -15.36 -1.13
N ASP A 41 -1.98 -16.28 -1.21
CA ASP A 41 -2.37 -16.95 -2.45
C ASP A 41 -3.57 -16.27 -3.13
N LYS A 42 -3.71 -14.96 -2.96
CA LYS A 42 -4.74 -14.14 -3.62
C LYS A 42 -4.17 -12.82 -4.11
N PRO A 43 -4.78 -12.19 -5.13
CA PRO A 43 -4.42 -10.84 -5.53
C PRO A 43 -4.49 -9.88 -4.35
N ALA A 44 -3.57 -8.93 -4.33
CA ALA A 44 -3.65 -7.81 -3.39
C ALA A 44 -4.97 -7.04 -3.60
N PRO A 45 -5.56 -6.51 -2.51
CA PRO A 45 -6.67 -5.56 -2.63
C PRO A 45 -6.18 -4.28 -3.31
N THR A 46 -7.13 -3.44 -3.74
CA THR A 46 -6.82 -2.09 -4.22
C THR A 46 -5.99 -1.34 -3.17
N ILE A 47 -4.81 -0.86 -3.57
CA ILE A 47 -3.99 0.03 -2.75
C ILE A 47 -4.60 1.42 -2.87
N THR A 48 -5.08 1.97 -1.76
CA THR A 48 -5.70 3.31 -1.71
C THR A 48 -4.77 4.29 -1.00
N MET A 49 -5.10 5.58 -1.01
CA MET A 49 -4.36 6.62 -0.26
C MET A 49 -4.19 6.29 1.23
N ALA A 50 -5.16 5.59 1.83
CA ALA A 50 -5.19 5.27 3.26
C ALA A 50 -4.49 3.94 3.60
N ASN A 51 -3.60 3.44 2.72
CA ASN A 51 -2.91 2.15 2.86
C ASN A 51 -2.04 2.02 4.14
N GLY A 52 -1.72 3.13 4.80
CA GLY A 52 -1.01 3.17 6.08
C GLY A 52 -1.88 2.89 7.31
N SER A 53 -3.21 2.80 7.15
CA SER A 53 -4.14 2.61 8.26
C SER A 53 -4.71 1.19 8.29
N VAL A 54 -4.58 0.52 9.45
CA VAL A 54 -5.22 -0.78 9.68
C VAL A 54 -6.74 -0.67 9.79
N SER A 55 -7.28 0.50 10.13
CA SER A 55 -8.72 0.72 10.23
C SER A 55 -9.35 1.07 8.88
N SER A 56 -8.54 1.28 7.84
CA SER A 56 -8.98 1.48 6.47
C SER A 56 -8.72 0.21 5.66
N GLN A 57 -9.76 -0.36 5.06
CA GLN A 57 -9.68 -1.51 4.14
C GLN A 57 -8.66 -2.63 4.52
N ASN A 58 -8.24 -3.43 3.53
CA ASN A 58 -7.48 -4.66 3.70
C ASN A 58 -5.96 -4.37 3.69
N ASN A 59 -5.45 -3.58 4.62
CA ASN A 59 -4.07 -3.07 4.55
C ASN A 59 -3.03 -3.88 5.36
N VAL A 60 -3.46 -4.89 6.12
CA VAL A 60 -2.54 -5.59 7.04
C VAL A 60 -1.77 -6.67 6.29
N HIS A 61 -0.45 -6.72 6.50
CA HIS A 61 0.43 -7.75 5.95
C HIS A 61 -0.11 -9.17 6.27
N PRO A 62 -0.01 -10.15 5.36
CA PRO A 62 -0.57 -11.48 5.56
C PRO A 62 0.08 -12.21 6.75
N GLY A 63 1.37 -11.96 6.98
CA GLY A 63 2.16 -12.58 8.05
C GLY A 63 2.32 -14.09 7.86
N ARG A 64 3.04 -14.74 8.77
CA ARG A 64 3.22 -16.21 8.79
C ARG A 64 2.91 -16.74 10.18
N LEU A 65 2.26 -17.91 10.24
CA LEU A 65 2.01 -18.60 11.50
C LEU A 65 3.35 -19.01 12.14
N LYS A 66 3.51 -18.70 13.42
CA LYS A 66 4.67 -19.02 14.23
C LYS A 66 4.41 -20.24 15.11
N ALA A 67 5.49 -20.82 15.64
CA ALA A 67 5.43 -21.96 16.55
C ALA A 67 4.63 -21.67 17.84
N ASP A 68 4.59 -20.41 18.28
CA ASP A 68 3.82 -19.97 19.47
C ASP A 68 2.32 -19.75 19.19
N GLY A 69 1.85 -20.06 17.98
CA GLY A 69 0.46 -19.88 17.55
C GLY A 69 0.10 -18.45 17.14
N THR A 70 1.04 -17.50 17.20
CA THR A 70 0.83 -16.12 16.73
C THR A 70 1.25 -15.95 15.27
N TYR A 71 0.92 -14.80 14.67
CA TYR A 71 1.29 -14.43 13.31
C TYR A 71 2.34 -13.32 13.30
N SER A 72 3.32 -13.44 12.41
CA SER A 72 4.32 -12.38 12.14
C SER A 72 3.69 -11.12 11.55
N ASP A 73 4.50 -10.06 11.40
CA ASP A 73 4.16 -8.85 10.65
C ASP A 73 2.78 -8.28 11.00
N ALA A 74 2.54 -8.07 12.29
CA ALA A 74 1.30 -7.50 12.81
C ALA A 74 1.23 -5.99 12.58
N ARG A 75 1.32 -5.58 11.31
CA ARG A 75 1.45 -4.20 10.81
C ARG A 75 0.78 -4.05 9.44
N VAL A 76 0.61 -2.82 8.99
CA VAL A 76 0.32 -2.54 7.58
C VAL A 76 1.49 -2.95 6.68
N LEU A 77 1.23 -2.97 5.38
CA LEU A 77 2.27 -3.12 4.38
C LEU A 77 3.30 -1.98 4.48
N THR A 78 4.58 -2.32 4.31
CA THR A 78 5.65 -1.34 4.15
C THR A 78 5.54 -0.62 2.81
N LEU A 79 6.24 0.49 2.65
CA LEU A 79 6.36 1.15 1.36
C LEU A 79 6.91 0.21 0.27
N LYS A 80 8.00 -0.52 0.56
CA LYS A 80 8.57 -1.47 -0.40
C LYS A 80 7.59 -2.56 -0.82
N GLU A 81 6.82 -3.10 0.12
CA GLU A 81 5.76 -4.08 -0.19
C GLU A 81 4.68 -3.47 -1.09
N ILE A 82 4.27 -2.23 -0.82
CA ILE A 82 3.32 -1.51 -1.66
C ILE A 82 3.88 -1.27 -3.07
N PHE A 83 5.14 -0.87 -3.20
CA PHE A 83 5.76 -0.64 -4.51
C PHE A 83 5.79 -1.90 -5.37
N ILE A 84 6.10 -3.06 -4.75
CA ILE A 84 6.04 -4.36 -5.42
C ILE A 84 4.61 -4.65 -5.90
N LEU A 85 3.61 -4.42 -5.04
CA LEU A 85 2.21 -4.69 -5.37
C LEU A 85 1.63 -3.74 -6.43
N THR A 86 2.11 -2.51 -6.53
CA THR A 86 1.72 -1.56 -7.59
C THR A 86 2.52 -1.76 -8.88
N GLY A 87 3.54 -2.60 -8.86
CA GLY A 87 4.34 -2.95 -10.04
C GLY A 87 5.41 -1.91 -10.39
N LEU A 88 5.85 -1.11 -9.41
CA LEU A 88 7.01 -0.24 -9.56
C LEU A 88 8.31 -1.05 -9.75
N PRO A 89 9.34 -0.47 -10.39
CA PRO A 89 10.67 -1.06 -10.48
C PRO A 89 11.26 -1.36 -9.09
N ASP A 90 12.11 -2.38 -9.01
CA ASP A 90 12.67 -2.82 -7.73
C ASP A 90 13.69 -1.84 -7.13
N ASP A 91 14.35 -1.09 -7.98
CA ASP A 91 15.33 -0.04 -7.70
C ASP A 91 14.70 1.35 -7.57
N TRP A 92 13.39 1.48 -7.76
CA TRP A 92 12.70 2.76 -7.57
C TRP A 92 12.76 3.18 -6.09
N ALA A 93 13.20 4.42 -5.87
CA ALA A 93 13.26 5.04 -4.57
C ALA A 93 12.42 6.32 -4.54
N PRO A 94 11.64 6.58 -3.48
CA PRO A 94 10.96 7.85 -3.32
C PRO A 94 11.99 8.96 -3.05
N PRO A 95 11.67 10.23 -3.39
CA PRO A 95 12.51 11.37 -3.04
C PRO A 95 12.73 11.47 -1.53
N GLU A 96 13.96 11.83 -1.09
CA GLU A 96 14.31 11.89 0.34
C GLU A 96 13.45 12.88 1.14
N TRP A 97 12.98 13.95 0.50
CA TRP A 97 12.12 14.96 1.12
C TRP A 97 10.68 14.48 1.35
N ALA A 98 10.25 13.41 0.66
CA ALA A 98 8.87 12.97 0.68
C ALA A 98 8.57 12.18 1.96
N SER A 99 7.63 12.66 2.77
CA SER A 99 7.16 11.92 3.93
C SER A 99 6.48 10.61 3.54
N GLU A 100 6.52 9.60 4.42
CA GLU A 100 5.83 8.33 4.20
C GLU A 100 4.34 8.52 3.87
N ASN A 101 3.65 9.42 4.57
CA ASN A 101 2.24 9.69 4.31
C ASN A 101 2.00 10.26 2.91
N LEU A 102 2.86 11.17 2.45
CA LEU A 102 2.77 11.71 1.10
C LEU A 102 2.99 10.62 0.05
N ILE A 103 4.02 9.78 0.23
CA ILE A 103 4.32 8.67 -0.67
C ILE A 103 3.12 7.72 -0.75
N ARG A 104 2.55 7.33 0.40
CA ARG A 104 1.37 6.45 0.47
C ARG A 104 0.16 7.07 -0.24
N HIS A 105 -0.04 8.37 -0.11
CA HIS A 105 -1.12 9.10 -0.76
C HIS A 105 -0.96 9.08 -2.29
N VAL A 106 0.21 9.50 -2.80
CA VAL A 106 0.53 9.53 -4.23
C VAL A 106 0.40 8.14 -4.87
N ILE A 107 0.99 7.12 -4.25
CA ILE A 107 0.89 5.74 -4.75
C ILE A 107 -0.55 5.23 -4.73
N GLY A 108 -1.34 5.64 -3.74
CA GLY A 108 -2.75 5.26 -3.63
C GLY A 108 -3.68 5.90 -4.67
N GLU A 109 -3.28 7.01 -5.28
CA GLU A 109 -3.95 7.65 -6.42
C GLU A 109 -3.39 7.19 -7.77
N GLY A 110 -2.14 6.73 -7.78
CA GLY A 110 -1.43 6.34 -8.99
C GLY A 110 -2.02 5.15 -9.72
N VAL A 111 -1.94 5.18 -11.05
CA VAL A 111 -2.28 4.02 -11.89
C VAL A 111 -1.07 3.07 -11.94
N PRO A 112 -1.24 1.75 -11.73
CA PRO A 112 -0.14 0.79 -11.80
C PRO A 112 0.65 0.90 -13.13
N PRO A 113 1.97 1.12 -13.11
CA PRO A 113 2.76 1.35 -14.33
C PRO A 113 2.65 0.23 -15.36
N LYS A 114 2.59 -1.03 -14.90
CA LYS A 114 2.44 -2.20 -15.77
C LYS A 114 1.09 -2.24 -16.50
N LEU A 115 0.04 -1.66 -15.92
CA LEU A 115 -1.25 -1.52 -16.60
C LEU A 115 -1.13 -0.50 -17.72
N ILE A 116 -0.52 0.66 -17.46
CA ILE A 116 -0.29 1.69 -18.48
C ILE A 116 0.54 1.11 -19.64
N ASP A 117 1.64 0.43 -19.34
CA ASP A 117 2.48 -0.18 -20.37
C ASP A 117 1.68 -1.19 -21.21
N ALA A 118 0.82 -2.00 -20.59
CA ALA A 118 0.02 -2.98 -21.30
C ALA A 118 -1.05 -2.38 -22.23
N ILE A 119 -1.61 -1.20 -21.90
CA ILE A 119 -2.69 -0.58 -22.70
C ILE A 119 -2.17 0.36 -23.79
N LEU A 120 -0.95 0.91 -23.64
CA LEU A 120 -0.39 1.83 -24.63
C LEU A 120 0.20 1.07 -25.84
N THR A 121 -0.14 1.55 -27.03
CA THR A 121 0.52 1.14 -28.29
C THR A 121 1.98 1.64 -28.33
N PRO A 122 2.86 1.03 -29.15
CA PRO A 122 4.25 1.49 -29.27
C PRO A 122 4.38 2.99 -29.60
N GLY A 123 3.52 3.52 -30.47
CA GLY A 123 3.53 4.96 -30.81
C GLY A 123 3.13 5.86 -29.63
N GLN A 124 2.13 5.44 -28.85
CA GLN A 124 1.72 6.17 -27.65
C GLN A 124 2.79 6.14 -26.55
N ARG A 125 3.51 5.01 -26.40
CA ARG A 125 4.65 4.93 -25.47
C ARG A 125 5.75 5.91 -25.85
N LEU A 126 6.11 5.96 -27.13
CA LEU A 126 7.14 6.88 -27.61
C LEU A 126 6.76 8.35 -27.38
N HIS A 127 5.48 8.68 -27.60
CA HIS A 127 4.99 10.03 -27.35
C HIS A 127 5.00 10.39 -25.86
N ALA A 128 4.55 9.49 -24.99
CA ALA A 128 4.54 9.71 -23.54
C ALA A 128 5.95 9.92 -22.96
N VAL A 129 6.94 9.19 -23.46
CA VAL A 129 8.35 9.37 -23.03
C VAL A 129 8.85 10.76 -23.44
N ARG A 130 8.58 11.20 -24.67
CA ARG A 130 9.00 12.52 -25.15
C ARG A 130 8.38 13.66 -24.34
N GLU A 131 7.07 13.58 -24.06
CA GLU A 131 6.44 14.60 -23.23
C GLU A 131 7.05 14.66 -21.82
N LEU A 132 7.37 13.51 -21.22
CA LEU A 132 8.04 13.49 -19.91
C LEU A 132 9.43 14.13 -19.96
N ASP A 133 10.22 13.85 -20.99
CA ASP A 133 11.54 14.47 -21.17
C ASP A 133 11.39 15.99 -21.29
N ASP A 134 10.43 16.48 -22.08
CA ASP A 134 10.14 17.91 -22.21
C ASP A 134 9.74 18.55 -20.86
N TRP A 135 8.91 17.87 -20.05
CA TRP A 135 8.52 18.36 -18.73
C TRP A 135 9.68 18.36 -17.73
N VAL A 136 10.57 17.37 -17.81
CA VAL A 136 11.77 17.32 -16.95
C VAL A 136 12.70 18.48 -17.30
N GLU A 137 12.96 18.72 -18.59
CA GLU A 137 13.77 19.86 -19.05
C GLU A 137 13.17 21.19 -18.56
N ILE A 138 11.85 21.39 -18.71
CA ILE A 138 11.17 22.60 -18.22
C ILE A 138 11.32 22.77 -16.71
N LEU A 139 11.17 21.70 -15.94
CA LEU A 139 11.29 21.75 -14.48
C LEU A 139 12.72 22.07 -14.04
N GLU A 140 13.72 21.48 -14.70
CA GLU A 140 15.13 21.76 -14.44
C GLU A 140 15.48 23.21 -14.77
N GLU A 141 15.06 23.74 -15.92
CA GLU A 141 15.27 25.15 -16.29
C GLU A 141 14.59 26.12 -15.30
N THR A 142 13.39 25.79 -14.84
CA THR A 142 12.64 26.62 -13.89
C THR A 142 13.29 26.63 -12.49
N ILE A 143 13.93 25.53 -12.10
CA ILE A 143 14.65 25.44 -10.81
C ILE A 143 15.99 26.19 -10.88
N GLU A 144 16.68 26.14 -12.02
CA GLU A 144 17.97 26.82 -12.22
C GLU A 144 17.83 28.34 -12.45
N ASN A 145 16.69 28.81 -12.95
CA ASN A 145 16.33 30.24 -13.08
C ASN A 145 15.04 30.57 -12.31
N PRO A 146 15.10 30.70 -10.98
CA PRO A 146 13.94 30.97 -10.13
C PRO A 146 13.31 32.36 -10.31
#